data_AF-A0A2D8MNL2-F1
#
_entry.id   AF-A0A2D8MNL2-F1
#
_cell.length_a   1.000
_cell.length_b   1.000
_cell.length_c   1.000
_cell.angle_alpha   90.00
_cell.angle_beta   90.00
_cell.angle_gamma   90.00
#
_symmetry.space_group_name_H-M   'P 1'
#
loop_
_entity.id
_entity.type
_entity.pdbx_description
1 polymer ?
#
loop_
_entity_poly.entity_id
_entity_poly.type
_entity_poly.pdbx_seq_one_letter_code
_entity_poly.pdbx_strand_id
1 'polypeptide(L)'
;MNDNYEWFIFGLVIIIGSSLGYNILINNYFRNLSFLTGYIGLLYIISILIGLLIIGIQIQRIILNQRKLLSTNRPIELDLRSLIYDLMMKKKYRNVFFISLFGYAIIFSVVSGIIVYQPTIDFSQEYSVLIPSIKLIYCCGGIGQYPNAALYITEHFGIMLFPLNVILLIAISSLVGINLLLITFAIENRPKNNVKWILSAGTLTGLFTGCSTCAGLFLSNILPGSLILATIVSYGSQYQQIFLIITLLLLISSPFIILRNIRYLYKNGCIIENSRIFTKR
;
A
#
# COMPACT_ATOMS: atom_id res chain seq x y z
N MET A 1 -29.06 -4.82 0.49
CA MET A 1 -28.45 -3.47 0.37
C MET A 1 -27.46 -3.55 -0.76
N ASN A 2 -27.75 -2.89 -1.88
CA ASN A 2 -26.81 -2.79 -2.99
C ASN A 2 -25.71 -1.82 -2.52
N ASP A 3 -24.61 -2.35 -2.01
CA ASP A 3 -23.41 -1.55 -1.85
C ASP A 3 -22.99 -1.13 -3.27
N ASN A 4 -23.25 0.13 -3.65
CA ASN A 4 -22.87 0.65 -4.96
C ASN A 4 -21.35 0.75 -5.04
N TYR A 5 -20.69 -0.37 -5.35
CA TYR A 5 -19.27 -0.44 -5.71
C TYR A 5 -18.98 0.31 -7.00
N GLU A 6 -20.01 0.73 -7.73
CA GLU A 6 -19.92 1.50 -8.97
C GLU A 6 -18.92 2.66 -8.85
N TRP A 7 -18.97 3.44 -7.77
CA TRP A 7 -18.05 4.56 -7.55
C TRP A 7 -16.63 4.12 -7.19
N PHE A 8 -16.47 2.98 -6.51
CA PHE A 8 -15.15 2.43 -6.23
C PHE A 8 -14.50 1.94 -7.52
N ILE A 9 -15.27 1.22 -8.35
CA ILE A 9 -14.87 0.78 -9.69
C ILE A 9 -14.55 1.98 -10.57
N PHE A 10 -15.40 3.03 -10.54
CA PHE A 10 -15.19 4.25 -11.30
C PHE A 10 -13.88 4.95 -10.92
N GLY A 11 -13.57 5.05 -9.63
CA GLY A 11 -12.28 5.58 -9.16
C GLY A 11 -11.08 4.76 -9.67
N LEU A 12 -11.17 3.43 -9.64
CA LEU A 12 -10.12 2.55 -10.20
C LEU A 12 -9.99 2.69 -11.72
N VAL A 13 -11.10 2.79 -12.45
CA VAL A 13 -11.12 2.99 -13.90
C VAL A 13 -10.46 4.32 -14.26
N ILE A 14 -10.71 5.39 -13.49
CA ILE A 14 -10.03 6.68 -13.69
C ILE A 14 -8.52 6.52 -13.53
N ILE A 15 -8.04 5.88 -12.46
CA ILE A 15 -6.60 5.72 -12.20
C ILE A 15 -5.93 4.86 -13.28
N ILE A 16 -6.53 3.73 -13.66
CA ILE A 16 -5.97 2.81 -14.65
C ILE A 16 -6.05 3.42 -16.06
N GLY A 17 -7.22 3.97 -16.41
CA GLY A 17 -7.46 4.58 -17.71
C GLY A 17 -6.58 5.80 -17.96
N SER A 18 -6.41 6.67 -16.96
CA SER A 18 -5.49 7.81 -17.06
C SER A 18 -4.03 7.36 -17.19
N SER A 19 -3.61 6.30 -16.50
CA SER A 19 -2.25 5.77 -16.59
C SER A 19 -1.94 5.15 -17.94
N LEU A 20 -2.88 4.39 -18.51
CA LEU A 20 -2.77 3.83 -19.86
C LEU A 20 -2.81 4.92 -20.92
N GLY A 21 -3.77 5.86 -20.80
CA GLY A 21 -3.92 6.98 -21.73
C GLY A 21 -2.68 7.88 -21.77
N TYR A 22 -2.11 8.19 -20.61
CA TYR A 22 -0.89 8.98 -20.50
C TYR A 22 0.29 8.31 -21.21
N ASN A 23 0.48 7.00 -20.99
CA ASN A 23 1.56 6.24 -21.63
C ASN A 23 1.41 6.23 -23.17
N ILE A 24 0.20 5.92 -23.66
CA ILE A 24 -0.09 5.88 -25.11
C ILE A 24 0.17 7.26 -25.75
N LEU A 25 -0.30 8.35 -25.13
CA LEU A 25 -0.14 9.70 -25.68
C LEU A 25 1.32 10.14 -25.73
N ILE A 26 2.10 9.87 -24.69
CA ILE A 26 3.51 10.26 -24.66
C ILE A 26 4.36 9.44 -25.60
N ASN A 27 4.14 8.12 -25.66
CA ASN A 27 4.96 7.24 -26.48
C ASN A 27 4.72 7.46 -27.98
N ASN A 28 3.49 7.81 -28.38
CA ASN A 28 3.12 7.93 -29.79
C ASN A 28 3.20 9.35 -30.36
N TYR A 29 2.91 10.39 -29.58
CA TYR A 29 2.68 11.74 -30.14
C TYR A 29 3.63 12.83 -29.67
N PHE A 30 4.06 12.81 -28.40
CA PHE A 30 4.59 14.01 -27.76
C PHE A 30 6.07 13.97 -27.38
N ARG A 31 6.85 13.02 -27.92
CA ARG A 31 8.28 12.87 -27.59
C ARG A 31 9.11 14.15 -27.82
N ASN A 32 8.68 15.02 -28.75
CA ASN A 32 9.41 16.23 -29.15
C ASN A 32 8.83 17.56 -28.64
N LEU A 33 7.67 17.60 -27.97
CA LEU A 33 7.05 18.85 -27.52
C LEU A 33 7.03 18.96 -25.99
N SER A 34 8.04 19.63 -25.43
CA SER A 34 8.27 19.78 -23.99
C SER A 34 7.16 20.55 -23.25
N PHE A 35 6.47 21.48 -23.93
CA PHE A 35 5.40 22.26 -23.30
C PHE A 35 4.10 21.45 -23.15
N LEU A 36 3.64 20.78 -24.22
CA LEU A 36 2.40 19.99 -24.20
C LEU A 36 2.50 18.75 -23.30
N THR A 37 3.67 18.13 -23.21
CA THR A 37 3.92 17.01 -22.27
C THR A 37 3.73 17.43 -20.81
N GLY A 38 4.07 18.67 -20.46
CA GLY A 38 3.86 19.23 -19.12
C GLY A 38 2.38 19.30 -18.72
N TYR A 39 1.53 19.86 -19.59
CA TYR A 39 0.09 19.97 -19.33
C TYR A 39 -0.60 18.61 -19.24
N ILE A 40 -0.26 17.69 -20.14
CA ILE A 40 -0.80 16.33 -20.13
C ILE A 40 -0.37 15.60 -18.85
N GLY A 41 0.87 15.81 -18.38
CA GLY A 41 1.36 15.28 -17.11
C GLY A 41 0.62 15.81 -15.89
N LEU A 42 0.34 17.12 -15.84
CA LEU A 42 -0.45 17.73 -14.76
C LEU A 42 -1.89 17.18 -14.73
N LEU A 43 -2.54 17.06 -15.89
CA LEU A 43 -3.88 16.47 -16.00
C LEU A 43 -3.91 15.03 -15.48
N TYR A 44 -2.89 14.24 -15.78
CA TYR A 44 -2.75 12.88 -15.28
C TYR A 44 -2.64 12.83 -13.73
N ILE A 45 -1.80 13.68 -13.14
CA ILE A 45 -1.65 13.75 -11.67
C ILE A 45 -2.99 14.14 -11.01
N ILE A 46 -3.67 15.15 -11.56
CA ILE A 46 -4.99 15.58 -11.08
C ILE A 46 -6.01 14.43 -11.17
N SER A 47 -6.00 13.69 -12.27
CA SER A 47 -6.88 12.54 -12.48
C SER A 47 -6.68 11.45 -11.42
N ILE A 48 -5.42 11.13 -11.06
CA ILE A 48 -5.10 10.19 -9.98
C ILE A 48 -5.62 10.69 -8.64
N LEU A 49 -5.39 11.97 -8.31
CA LEU A 49 -5.86 12.57 -7.07
C LEU A 49 -7.39 12.50 -6.95
N ILE A 50 -8.12 12.81 -8.03
CA ILE A 50 -9.57 12.68 -8.09
C ILE A 50 -10.00 11.23 -7.89
N GLY A 51 -9.35 10.27 -8.55
CA GLY A 51 -9.64 8.84 -8.39
C GLY A 51 -9.46 8.36 -6.95
N LEU A 52 -8.37 8.76 -6.28
CA LEU A 52 -8.10 8.45 -4.88
C LEU A 52 -9.13 9.09 -3.93
N LEU A 53 -9.53 10.33 -4.19
CA LEU A 53 -10.57 11.01 -3.40
C LEU A 53 -11.93 10.30 -3.49
N ILE A 54 -12.35 9.90 -4.69
CA ILE A 54 -13.60 9.15 -4.89
C ILE A 54 -13.56 7.83 -4.11
N ILE A 55 -12.44 7.10 -4.19
CA ILE A 55 -12.24 5.85 -3.44
C ILE A 55 -12.33 6.11 -1.93
N GLY A 56 -11.66 7.15 -1.43
CA GLY A 56 -11.70 7.53 -0.01
C GLY A 56 -13.10 7.86 0.50
N ILE A 57 -13.87 8.64 -0.26
CA ILE A 57 -15.26 8.98 0.07
C ILE A 57 -16.14 7.72 0.14
N GLN A 58 -15.97 6.79 -0.79
CA GLN A 58 -16.74 5.54 -0.80
C GLN A 58 -16.38 4.64 0.38
N ILE A 59 -15.10 4.52 0.73
CA ILE A 59 -14.68 3.79 1.94
C ILE A 59 -15.33 4.39 3.18
N GLN A 60 -15.33 5.72 3.32
CA GLN A 60 -15.98 6.40 4.44
C GLN A 60 -17.48 6.12 4.52
N ARG A 61 -18.19 6.14 3.38
CA ARG A 61 -19.63 5.80 3.32
C ARG A 61 -19.90 4.35 3.74
N ILE A 62 -19.08 3.41 3.30
CA ILE A 62 -19.21 1.98 3.68
C ILE A 62 -19.07 1.83 5.19
N ILE A 63 -18.07 2.47 5.80
CA ILE A 63 -17.85 2.44 7.26
C ILE A 63 -19.06 3.03 8.00
N LEU A 64 -19.61 4.17 7.54
CA LEU A 64 -20.77 4.79 8.17
C LEU A 64 -22.04 3.93 8.05
N ASN A 65 -22.25 3.27 6.91
CA ASN A 65 -23.39 2.37 6.74
C ASN A 65 -23.29 1.15 7.66
N GLN A 66 -22.09 0.58 7.83
CA GLN A 66 -21.85 -0.52 8.76
C GLN A 66 -22.10 -0.10 10.22
N ARG A 67 -21.73 1.13 10.59
CA ARG A 67 -22.05 1.70 11.90
C ARG A 67 -23.55 1.72 12.17
N LYS A 68 -24.35 2.13 11.19
CA LYS A 68 -25.81 2.16 11.28
C LYS A 68 -26.39 0.74 11.42
N LEU A 69 -25.89 -0.21 10.62
CA LEU A 69 -26.36 -1.60 10.65
C LEU A 69 -26.09 -2.29 11.98
N LEU A 70 -24.89 -2.11 12.55
CA LEU A 70 -24.56 -2.62 13.88
C LEU A 70 -25.38 -1.98 15.00
N SER A 71 -25.85 -0.75 14.80
CA SER A 71 -26.80 -0.09 15.72
C SER A 71 -28.22 -0.67 15.64
N THR A 72 -28.55 -1.53 14.66
CA THR A 72 -29.92 -2.00 14.41
C THR A 72 -30.23 -3.41 14.99
N ASN A 73 -29.37 -3.97 15.86
CA ASN A 73 -29.57 -5.23 16.60
C ASN A 73 -30.02 -6.45 15.77
N ARG A 74 -29.62 -6.56 14.50
CA ARG A 74 -29.84 -7.77 13.70
C ARG A 74 -28.66 -8.73 13.86
N PRO A 75 -28.86 -10.06 13.87
CA PRO A 75 -27.76 -11.02 13.84
C PRO A 75 -27.01 -10.88 12.51
N ILE A 76 -25.71 -10.57 12.59
CA ILE A 76 -24.87 -10.28 11.43
C ILE A 76 -24.12 -11.56 11.05
N GLU A 77 -24.22 -11.96 9.78
CA GLU A 77 -23.36 -13.01 9.23
C GLU A 77 -21.89 -12.59 9.30
N LEU A 78 -21.02 -13.54 9.68
CA LEU A 78 -19.63 -13.27 10.04
C LEU A 78 -18.78 -13.00 8.79
N ASP A 79 -18.96 -11.86 8.13
CA ASP A 79 -18.26 -11.44 6.92
C ASP A 79 -16.93 -10.72 7.20
N LEU A 80 -16.02 -10.68 6.21
CA LEU A 80 -14.72 -10.03 6.34
C LEU A 80 -14.89 -8.57 6.76
N ARG A 81 -15.87 -7.91 6.16
CA ARG A 81 -16.12 -6.48 6.33
C ARG A 81 -16.67 -6.17 7.71
N SER A 82 -17.65 -6.94 8.18
CA SER A 82 -18.23 -6.76 9.51
C SER A 82 -17.20 -7.05 10.60
N LEU A 83 -16.34 -8.05 10.39
CA LEU A 83 -15.23 -8.36 11.29
C LEU A 83 -14.21 -7.21 11.35
N ILE A 84 -13.71 -6.73 10.20
CA ILE A 84 -12.74 -5.62 10.16
C ILE A 84 -13.34 -4.38 10.83
N TYR A 85 -14.61 -4.07 10.56
CA TYR A 85 -15.29 -2.94 11.16
C TYR A 85 -15.37 -3.06 12.69
N ASP A 86 -15.81 -4.20 13.23
CA ASP A 86 -15.89 -4.39 14.69
C ASP A 86 -14.52 -4.27 15.36
N LEU A 87 -13.48 -4.81 14.73
CA LEU A 87 -12.11 -4.69 15.22
C LEU A 87 -11.62 -3.23 15.16
N MET A 88 -11.91 -2.48 14.09
CA MET A 88 -11.55 -1.06 13.99
C MET A 88 -12.24 -0.18 15.04
N MET A 89 -13.41 -0.58 15.55
CA MET A 89 -14.09 0.15 16.64
C MET A 89 -13.40 -0.02 17.99
N LYS A 90 -12.66 -1.11 18.19
CA LYS A 90 -11.94 -1.40 19.43
C LYS A 90 -10.57 -0.71 19.43
N LYS A 91 -10.32 0.15 20.43
CA LYS A 91 -9.09 0.97 20.56
C LYS A 91 -7.81 0.14 20.41
N LYS A 92 -7.77 -1.05 21.02
CA LYS A 92 -6.61 -1.95 20.97
C LYS A 92 -6.23 -2.34 19.53
N TYR A 93 -7.16 -2.93 18.78
CA TYR A 93 -6.91 -3.36 17.40
C TYR A 93 -6.75 -2.18 16.44
N ARG A 94 -7.49 -1.08 16.65
CA ARG A 94 -7.31 0.16 15.90
C ARG A 94 -5.89 0.73 16.04
N ASN A 95 -5.32 0.71 17.24
CA ASN A 95 -3.94 1.15 17.45
C ASN A 95 -2.96 0.25 16.70
N VAL A 96 -3.13 -1.07 16.76
CA VAL A 96 -2.30 -2.02 15.99
C VAL A 96 -2.37 -1.71 14.49
N PHE A 97 -3.56 -1.46 13.95
CA PHE A 97 -3.74 -1.08 12.55
C PHE A 97 -2.96 0.19 12.17
N PHE A 98 -3.09 1.28 12.95
CA PHE A 98 -2.38 2.52 12.61
C PHE A 98 -0.87 2.44 12.82
N ILE A 99 -0.40 1.80 13.89
CA ILE A 99 1.04 1.61 14.15
C ILE A 99 1.67 0.82 13.00
N SER A 100 1.03 -0.26 12.56
CA SER A 100 1.52 -1.07 11.45
C SER A 100 1.43 -0.35 10.10
N LEU A 101 0.34 0.38 9.84
CA LEU A 101 0.18 1.17 8.62
C LEU A 101 1.27 2.24 8.49
N PHE A 102 1.49 3.05 9.53
CA PHE A 102 2.52 4.10 9.48
C PHE A 102 3.93 3.53 9.55
N GLY A 103 4.16 2.50 10.36
CA GLY A 103 5.46 1.82 10.44
C GLY A 103 5.87 1.24 9.09
N TYR A 104 4.95 0.54 8.41
CA TYR A 104 5.20 0.01 7.08
C TYR A 104 5.36 1.13 6.05
N ALA A 105 4.55 2.19 6.12
CA ALA A 105 4.63 3.31 5.18
C ALA A 105 6.01 3.98 5.20
N ILE A 106 6.57 4.23 6.39
CA ILE A 106 7.92 4.82 6.53
C ILE A 106 8.98 3.91 5.91
N ILE A 107 8.94 2.62 6.25
CA ILE A 107 9.88 1.62 5.71
C ILE A 107 9.76 1.56 4.18
N PHE A 108 8.54 1.51 3.66
CA PHE A 108 8.28 1.47 2.22
C PHE A 108 8.77 2.74 1.54
N SER A 109 8.58 3.93 2.11
CA SER A 109 9.06 5.19 1.52
C SER A 109 10.58 5.23 1.37
N VAL A 110 11.30 4.71 2.37
CA VAL A 110 12.76 4.60 2.32
C VAL A 110 13.18 3.54 1.29
N VAL A 111 12.60 2.34 1.40
CA VAL A 111 12.93 1.20 0.54
C VAL A 111 12.65 1.54 -0.91
N SER A 112 11.45 2.02 -1.26
CA SER A 112 11.03 2.31 -2.64
C SER A 112 11.73 3.51 -3.30
N GLY A 113 12.67 4.17 -2.62
CA GLY A 113 13.34 5.36 -3.13
C GLY A 113 12.42 6.58 -3.23
N ILE A 114 11.32 6.62 -2.47
CA ILE A 114 10.55 7.85 -2.31
C ILE A 114 11.37 8.86 -1.51
N ILE A 115 12.05 8.39 -0.46
CA ILE A 115 13.03 9.18 0.28
C ILE A 115 14.40 8.82 -0.27
N VAL A 116 15.09 9.81 -0.86
CA VAL A 116 16.41 9.63 -1.47
C VAL A 116 17.44 10.43 -0.71
N TYR A 117 18.48 9.75 -0.26
CA TYR A 117 19.66 10.36 0.34
C TYR A 117 20.90 9.95 -0.46
N GLN A 118 21.60 10.93 -1.03
CA GLN A 118 22.80 10.73 -1.82
C GLN A 118 23.92 11.64 -1.29
N PRO A 119 24.80 11.13 -0.41
CA PRO A 119 25.84 11.94 0.21
C PRO A 119 27.02 12.25 -0.72
N THR A 120 27.15 11.53 -1.83
CA THR A 120 28.28 11.65 -2.78
C THR A 120 28.02 12.62 -3.93
N ILE A 121 26.81 13.16 -4.03
CA ILE A 121 26.38 14.01 -5.13
C ILE A 121 25.75 15.27 -4.54
N ASP A 122 26.17 16.43 -5.03
CA ASP A 122 25.55 17.72 -4.73
C ASP A 122 24.43 17.98 -5.73
N PHE A 123 23.18 17.98 -5.27
CA PHE A 123 22.03 18.15 -6.16
C PHE A 123 22.01 19.48 -6.89
N SER A 124 22.52 20.56 -6.28
CA SER A 124 22.61 21.87 -6.93
C SER A 124 23.51 21.86 -8.17
N GLN A 125 24.66 21.18 -8.09
CA GLN A 125 25.64 21.11 -9.17
C GLN A 125 25.21 20.15 -10.27
N GLU A 126 24.71 18.96 -9.89
CA GLU A 126 24.41 17.90 -10.85
C GLU A 126 23.10 18.13 -11.60
N TYR A 127 22.07 18.64 -10.91
CA TYR A 127 20.74 18.82 -11.50
C TYR A 127 20.43 20.27 -11.89
N SER A 128 21.37 21.18 -11.69
CA SER A 128 21.25 22.64 -11.91
C SER A 128 19.98 23.19 -11.28
N VAL A 129 19.70 22.81 -10.03
CA VAL A 129 18.51 23.22 -9.28
C VAL A 129 18.88 24.12 -8.10
N LEU A 130 18.08 25.16 -7.88
CA LEU A 130 18.14 25.94 -6.65
C LEU A 130 17.49 25.15 -5.52
N ILE A 131 18.08 25.11 -4.33
CA ILE A 131 17.54 24.38 -3.18
C ILE A 131 16.96 25.38 -2.18
N PRO A 132 15.75 25.16 -1.66
CA PRO A 132 14.80 24.08 -1.96
C PRO A 132 14.03 24.31 -3.27
N SER A 133 13.76 23.26 -4.05
CA SER A 133 12.90 23.36 -5.25
C SER A 133 12.16 22.07 -5.59
N ILE A 134 11.15 22.23 -6.45
CA ILE A 134 10.34 21.13 -6.99
C ILE A 134 10.56 21.09 -8.50
N LYS A 135 11.03 19.95 -9.00
CA LYS A 135 11.21 19.69 -10.43
C LYS A 135 10.25 18.58 -10.86
N LEU A 136 9.37 18.90 -11.79
CA LEU A 136 8.50 17.92 -12.43
C LEU A 136 9.19 17.38 -13.68
N ILE A 137 9.31 16.06 -13.76
CA ILE A 137 9.89 15.38 -14.92
C ILE A 137 8.75 14.64 -15.62
N TYR A 138 8.47 15.07 -16.84
CA TYR A 138 7.27 14.68 -17.58
C TYR A 138 7.47 13.53 -18.57
N CYS A 139 8.67 12.97 -18.68
CA CYS A 139 8.94 11.98 -19.72
C CYS A 139 9.81 10.83 -19.24
N CYS A 140 9.71 9.77 -20.04
CA CYS A 140 10.79 8.82 -20.29
C CYS A 140 10.84 7.58 -19.37
N GLY A 141 9.72 6.84 -19.30
CA GLY A 141 9.71 5.49 -18.72
C GLY A 141 8.36 4.76 -18.81
N GLY A 142 8.21 3.73 -17.97
CA GLY A 142 7.08 2.81 -18.00
C GLY A 142 5.78 3.36 -17.42
N ILE A 143 4.72 2.55 -17.51
CA ILE A 143 3.39 2.88 -16.97
C ILE A 143 3.49 3.22 -15.47
N GLY A 144 2.97 4.39 -15.08
CA GLY A 144 2.91 4.84 -13.68
C GLY A 144 4.24 5.32 -13.08
N GLN A 145 5.33 5.32 -13.84
CA GLN A 145 6.61 5.89 -13.41
C GLN A 145 6.70 7.39 -13.69
N TYR A 146 6.11 7.83 -14.80
CA TYR A 146 6.09 9.23 -15.20
C TYR A 146 4.66 9.74 -15.31
N PRO A 147 4.42 11.05 -15.12
CA PRO A 147 5.37 12.05 -14.67
C PRO A 147 5.69 11.85 -13.18
N ASN A 148 6.93 12.13 -12.78
CA ASN A 148 7.35 12.10 -11.38
C ASN A 148 7.72 13.50 -10.90
N ALA A 149 7.57 13.71 -9.59
CA ALA A 149 7.95 14.95 -8.93
C ALA A 149 9.18 14.71 -8.06
N ALA A 150 10.26 15.44 -8.32
CA ALA A 150 11.44 15.46 -7.47
C ALA A 150 11.42 16.75 -6.63
N LEU A 151 11.39 16.60 -5.32
CA LEU A 151 11.43 17.68 -4.34
C LEU A 151 12.80 17.65 -3.65
N TYR A 152 13.60 18.67 -3.92
CA TYR A 152 14.93 18.84 -3.35
C TYR A 152 14.83 19.71 -2.11
N ILE A 153 15.16 19.15 -0.94
CA ILE A 153 15.06 19.86 0.35
C ILE A 153 16.44 20.40 0.76
N THR A 154 17.47 19.57 0.59
CA THR A 154 18.88 19.93 0.86
C THR A 154 19.77 19.40 -0.28
N GLU A 155 21.06 19.71 -0.25
CA GLU A 155 22.05 19.27 -1.25
C GLU A 155 22.13 17.75 -1.42
N HIS A 156 21.79 16.98 -0.38
CA HIS A 156 21.91 15.51 -0.39
C HIS A 156 20.61 14.78 -0.08
N PHE A 157 19.54 15.50 0.27
CA PHE A 157 18.25 14.93 0.67
C PHE A 157 17.12 15.40 -0.23
N GLY A 158 16.44 14.44 -0.84
CA GLY A 158 15.34 14.68 -1.77
C GLY A 158 14.22 13.66 -1.61
N ILE A 159 13.05 14.04 -2.11
CA ILE A 159 11.86 13.19 -2.16
C ILE A 159 11.47 13.00 -3.62
N MET A 160 11.36 11.76 -4.07
CA MET A 160 10.92 11.41 -5.43
C MET A 160 9.55 10.75 -5.38
N LEU A 161 8.54 11.45 -5.89
CA LEU A 161 7.17 10.98 -5.94
C LEU A 161 6.88 10.36 -7.31
N PHE A 162 6.99 9.03 -7.36
CA PHE A 162 6.50 8.22 -8.48
C PHE A 162 5.02 7.88 -8.23
N PRO A 163 4.09 8.21 -9.15
CA PRO A 163 2.65 7.97 -8.97
C PRO A 163 2.32 6.51 -8.58
N LEU A 164 2.96 5.55 -9.25
CA LEU A 164 2.79 4.13 -8.94
C LEU A 164 3.25 3.79 -7.52
N ASN A 165 4.42 4.30 -7.09
CA ASN A 165 4.94 4.02 -5.76
C ASN A 165 4.05 4.64 -4.67
N VAL A 166 3.43 5.80 -4.92
CA VAL A 166 2.48 6.41 -3.99
C VAL A 166 1.21 5.56 -3.86
N ILE A 167 0.67 5.06 -4.98
CA ILE A 167 -0.49 4.16 -4.95
C ILE A 167 -0.16 2.86 -4.22
N LEU A 168 1.00 2.25 -4.51
CA LEU A 168 1.48 1.05 -3.85
C LEU A 168 1.73 1.27 -2.35
N LEU A 169 2.32 2.41 -1.97
CA LEU A 169 2.53 2.80 -0.58
C LEU A 169 1.19 2.78 0.17
N ILE A 170 0.15 3.43 -0.37
CA ILE A 170 -1.17 3.48 0.26
C ILE A 170 -1.80 2.09 0.34
N ALA A 171 -1.79 1.34 -0.78
CA ALA A 171 -2.45 0.04 -0.88
C ALA A 171 -1.78 -1.00 0.02
N ILE A 172 -0.47 -1.21 -0.12
CA ILE A 172 0.27 -2.25 0.61
C ILE A 172 0.29 -1.92 2.11
N SER A 173 0.53 -0.67 2.51
CA SER A 173 0.51 -0.30 3.94
C SER A 173 -0.86 -0.54 4.57
N SER A 174 -1.95 -0.27 3.84
CA SER A 174 -3.31 -0.56 4.30
C SER A 174 -3.57 -2.05 4.44
N LEU A 175 -3.13 -2.87 3.47
CA LEU A 175 -3.26 -4.33 3.52
C LEU A 175 -2.46 -4.93 4.67
N VAL A 176 -1.23 -4.45 4.90
CA VAL A 176 -0.41 -4.85 6.05
C VAL A 176 -1.13 -4.54 7.36
N GLY A 177 -1.70 -3.34 7.47
CA GLY A 177 -2.48 -2.94 8.65
C GLY A 177 -3.67 -3.86 8.92
N ILE A 178 -4.47 -4.18 7.89
CA ILE A 178 -5.61 -5.10 8.01
C ILE A 178 -5.15 -6.49 8.45
N ASN A 179 -4.08 -7.00 7.86
CA ASN A 179 -3.54 -8.32 8.18
C ASN A 179 -3.08 -8.40 9.63
N LEU A 180 -2.29 -7.43 10.11
CA LEU A 180 -1.81 -7.42 11.49
C LEU A 180 -2.95 -7.25 12.51
N LEU A 181 -3.96 -6.45 12.18
CA LEU A 181 -5.18 -6.33 12.98
C LEU A 181 -5.90 -7.69 13.12
N LEU A 182 -6.08 -8.43 12.01
CA LEU A 182 -6.74 -9.73 12.02
C LEU A 182 -5.91 -10.82 12.71
N ILE A 183 -4.60 -10.82 12.51
CA ILE A 183 -3.66 -11.76 13.16
C ILE A 183 -3.66 -11.54 14.67
N THR A 184 -3.61 -10.29 15.12
CA THR A 184 -3.64 -9.97 16.55
C THR A 184 -4.94 -10.46 17.18
N PHE A 185 -6.08 -10.24 16.50
CA PHE A 185 -7.36 -10.79 16.91
C PHE A 185 -7.33 -12.32 16.98
N ALA A 186 -6.83 -12.99 15.94
CA ALA A 186 -6.71 -14.44 15.88
C ALA A 186 -5.87 -15.01 17.05
N ILE A 187 -4.71 -14.43 17.33
CA ILE A 187 -3.78 -14.90 18.37
C ILE A 187 -4.38 -14.76 19.77
N GLU A 188 -5.04 -13.64 20.06
CA GLU A 188 -5.63 -13.39 21.37
C GLU A 188 -6.80 -14.31 21.69
N ASN A 189 -7.49 -14.76 20.65
CA ASN A 189 -8.73 -15.52 20.74
C ASN A 189 -8.50 -17.02 20.41
N ARG A 190 -7.25 -17.46 20.39
CA ARG A 190 -6.87 -18.85 20.07
C ARG A 190 -7.21 -19.81 21.21
N PRO A 191 -7.64 -21.05 20.91
CA PRO A 191 -7.75 -22.09 21.93
C PRO A 191 -6.35 -22.47 22.45
N LYS A 192 -6.20 -22.52 23.79
CA LYS A 192 -4.91 -22.76 24.47
C LYS A 192 -4.22 -24.08 24.11
N ASN A 193 -4.91 -25.02 23.46
CA ASN A 193 -4.44 -26.41 23.31
C ASN A 193 -3.97 -26.81 21.89
N ASN A 194 -3.94 -25.91 20.90
CA ASN A 194 -3.52 -26.27 19.53
C ASN A 194 -2.43 -25.33 18.98
N VAL A 195 -1.17 -25.72 19.23
CA VAL A 195 0.05 -25.02 18.78
C VAL A 195 0.25 -25.10 17.25
N LYS A 196 -0.45 -26.01 16.56
CA LYS A 196 -0.37 -26.20 15.10
C LYS A 196 -1.03 -25.09 14.28
N TRP A 197 -1.71 -24.13 14.91
CA TRP A 197 -2.52 -23.11 14.21
C TRP A 197 -1.75 -21.82 13.85
N ILE A 198 -0.57 -21.56 14.41
CA ILE A 198 0.11 -20.25 14.32
C ILE A 198 1.40 -20.22 13.50
N LEU A 199 1.88 -21.38 13.02
CA LEU A 199 3.19 -21.46 12.37
C LEU A 199 3.13 -21.82 10.88
N SER A 200 2.19 -21.27 10.12
CA SER A 200 2.38 -21.14 8.67
C SER A 200 3.02 -19.79 8.34
N ALA A 201 4.29 -19.64 8.74
CA ALA A 201 5.39 -19.03 7.98
C ALA A 201 5.22 -17.70 7.19
N GLY A 202 4.22 -16.86 7.47
CA GLY A 202 3.98 -15.61 6.73
C GLY A 202 4.08 -14.32 7.56
N THR A 203 4.13 -14.41 8.89
CA THR A 203 3.88 -13.26 9.79
C THR A 203 5.03 -12.26 9.91
N LEU A 204 6.21 -12.57 9.36
CA LEU A 204 7.33 -11.62 9.26
C LEU A 204 7.89 -11.50 7.83
N THR A 205 7.70 -12.53 7.00
CA THR A 205 8.26 -12.55 5.64
C THR A 205 7.46 -11.68 4.67
N GLY A 206 6.13 -11.54 4.84
CA GLY A 206 5.32 -10.64 4.01
C GLY A 206 5.52 -9.14 4.27
N LEU A 207 6.16 -8.78 5.39
CA LEU A 207 6.42 -7.38 5.76
C LEU A 207 7.63 -6.78 5.01
N PHE A 208 8.45 -7.62 4.34
CA PHE A 208 9.67 -7.17 3.68
C PHE A 208 9.75 -7.53 2.19
N THR A 209 8.71 -8.13 1.61
CA THR A 209 8.71 -8.52 0.18
C THR A 209 8.33 -7.39 -0.77
N GLY A 210 8.07 -6.18 -0.27
CA GLY A 210 7.54 -5.05 -1.04
C GLY A 210 8.44 -4.52 -2.16
N CYS A 211 9.76 -4.72 -2.08
CA CYS A 211 10.70 -4.50 -3.19
C CYS A 211 12.11 -4.96 -2.77
N SER A 212 12.50 -6.20 -3.06
CA SER A 212 13.85 -6.70 -2.74
C SER A 212 14.95 -5.87 -3.41
N THR A 213 14.68 -5.29 -4.58
CA THR A 213 15.60 -4.41 -5.32
C THR A 213 15.74 -3.04 -4.70
N CYS A 214 14.64 -2.44 -4.26
CA CYS A 214 14.68 -1.10 -3.69
C CYS A 214 15.34 -1.13 -2.29
N ALA A 215 15.16 -2.21 -1.53
CA ALA A 215 15.92 -2.46 -0.31
C ALA A 215 17.41 -2.68 -0.61
N GLY A 216 17.73 -3.39 -1.71
CA GLY A 216 19.10 -3.57 -2.19
C GLY A 216 19.80 -2.25 -2.58
N LEU A 217 19.09 -1.35 -3.27
CA LEU A 217 19.59 -0.01 -3.67
C LEU A 217 19.81 0.91 -2.46
N PHE A 218 18.91 0.88 -1.49
CA PHE A 218 19.09 1.62 -0.24
C PHE A 218 20.29 1.09 0.55
N LEU A 219 20.40 -0.23 0.69
CA LEU A 219 21.53 -0.86 1.39
C LEU A 219 22.87 -0.65 0.65
N SER A 220 22.88 -0.59 -0.69
CA SER A 220 24.10 -0.30 -1.46
C SER A 220 24.56 1.15 -1.33
N ASN A 221 23.64 2.10 -1.12
CA ASN A 221 23.99 3.51 -0.88
C ASN A 221 24.50 3.75 0.54
N ILE A 222 24.10 2.92 1.52
CA ILE A 222 24.59 3.01 2.90
C ILE A 222 25.90 2.25 3.11
N LEU A 223 26.09 1.12 2.43
CA LEU A 223 27.34 0.34 2.42
C LEU A 223 27.92 0.28 1.00
N PRO A 224 28.60 1.35 0.54
CA PRO A 224 29.33 1.30 -0.72
C PRO A 224 30.46 0.27 -0.62
N GLY A 225 30.45 -0.76 -1.49
CA GLY A 225 31.56 -1.72 -1.62
C GLY A 225 31.22 -3.21 -1.45
N SER A 226 29.98 -3.58 -1.14
CA SER A 226 29.59 -5.00 -1.07
C SER A 226 29.27 -5.59 -2.45
N LEU A 227 30.15 -6.46 -2.95
CA LEU A 227 29.97 -7.27 -4.17
C LEU A 227 28.68 -8.13 -4.13
N ILE A 228 28.24 -8.52 -2.93
CA ILE A 228 27.03 -9.33 -2.71
C ILE A 228 25.78 -8.46 -2.89
N LEU A 229 25.79 -7.20 -2.42
CA LEU A 229 24.66 -6.30 -2.60
C LEU A 229 24.49 -5.85 -4.05
N ALA A 230 25.59 -5.62 -4.77
CA ALA A 230 25.56 -5.24 -6.18
C ALA A 230 24.90 -6.31 -7.06
N THR A 231 25.20 -7.60 -6.81
CA THR A 231 24.60 -8.72 -7.55
C THR A 231 23.11 -8.90 -7.23
N ILE A 232 22.69 -8.76 -5.97
CA ILE A 232 21.26 -8.83 -5.58
C ILE A 232 20.44 -7.70 -6.24
N VAL A 233 21.00 -6.50 -6.37
CA VAL A 233 20.36 -5.37 -7.05
C VAL A 233 20.22 -5.64 -8.56
N SER A 234 21.28 -6.14 -9.21
CA SER A 234 21.26 -6.43 -10.65
C SER A 234 20.30 -7.57 -11.00
N TYR A 235 20.34 -8.70 -10.29
CA TYR A 235 19.44 -9.84 -10.55
C TYR A 235 18.01 -9.58 -10.08
N GLY A 236 17.82 -8.85 -8.97
CA GLY A 236 16.49 -8.52 -8.47
C GLY A 236 15.69 -7.64 -9.45
N SER A 237 16.36 -6.77 -10.21
CA SER A 237 15.71 -5.80 -11.13
C SER A 237 14.82 -6.47 -12.17
N GLN A 238 15.21 -7.68 -12.62
CA GLN A 238 14.49 -8.45 -13.63
C GLN A 238 13.22 -9.11 -13.07
N TYR A 239 13.21 -9.45 -11.78
CA TYR A 239 12.10 -10.17 -11.14
C TYR A 239 11.24 -9.28 -10.23
N GLN A 240 11.57 -8.00 -10.09
CA GLN A 240 10.90 -7.05 -9.20
C GLN A 240 9.38 -7.05 -9.39
N GLN A 241 8.90 -7.04 -10.63
CA GLN A 241 7.47 -7.03 -10.94
C GLN A 241 6.76 -8.31 -10.48
N ILE A 242 7.42 -9.46 -10.66
CA ILE A 242 6.87 -10.76 -10.28
C ILE A 242 6.75 -10.87 -8.76
N PHE A 243 7.80 -10.48 -8.03
CA PHE A 243 7.78 -10.45 -6.56
C PHE A 243 6.71 -9.53 -6.01
N LEU A 244 6.49 -8.38 -6.64
CA LEU A 244 5.44 -7.45 -6.25
C LEU A 244 4.05 -8.05 -6.44
N ILE A 245 3.79 -8.70 -7.59
CA ILE A 245 2.50 -9.34 -7.87
C ILE A 245 2.23 -10.48 -6.88
N ILE A 246 3.21 -11.36 -6.64
CA ILE A 246 3.08 -12.47 -5.69
C ILE A 246 2.80 -11.94 -4.28
N THR A 247 3.53 -10.92 -3.86
CA THR A 247 3.34 -10.27 -2.55
C THR A 247 1.94 -9.70 -2.43
N LEU A 248 1.48 -8.95 -3.42
CA LEU A 248 0.15 -8.36 -3.41
C LEU A 248 -0.93 -9.44 -3.31
N LEU A 249 -0.79 -10.54 -4.05
CA LEU A 249 -1.72 -11.66 -4.01
C LEU A 249 -1.75 -12.35 -2.64
N LEU A 250 -0.59 -12.51 -2.01
CA LEU A 250 -0.48 -13.04 -0.65
C LEU A 250 -1.17 -12.13 0.37
N LEU A 251 -0.91 -10.81 0.32
CA LEU A 251 -1.51 -9.85 1.24
C LEU A 251 -3.03 -9.71 1.06
N ILE A 252 -3.53 -9.88 -0.16
CA ILE A 252 -4.97 -9.87 -0.45
C ILE A 252 -5.62 -11.18 0.02
N SER A 253 -4.97 -12.32 -0.15
CA SER A 253 -5.54 -13.63 0.21
C SER A 253 -5.50 -13.92 1.72
N SER A 254 -4.53 -13.38 2.45
CA SER A 254 -4.37 -13.66 3.88
C SER A 254 -5.57 -13.28 4.77
N PRO A 255 -6.24 -12.12 4.62
CA PRO A 255 -7.46 -11.80 5.38
C PRO A 255 -8.58 -12.83 5.16
N PHE A 256 -8.74 -13.34 3.94
CA PHE A 256 -9.76 -14.36 3.63
C PHE A 256 -9.44 -15.70 4.27
N ILE A 257 -8.17 -16.11 4.27
CA ILE A 257 -7.71 -17.34 4.95
C ILE A 257 -7.95 -17.23 6.46
N ILE A 258 -7.57 -16.08 7.07
CA ILE A 258 -7.77 -15.84 8.50
C ILE A 258 -9.26 -15.85 8.84
N LEU A 259 -10.12 -15.21 8.04
CA LEU A 259 -11.57 -15.21 8.25
C LEU A 259 -12.14 -16.63 8.19
N ARG A 260 -11.73 -17.44 7.19
CA ARG A 260 -12.18 -18.82 7.06
C ARG A 260 -11.83 -19.63 8.31
N ASN A 261 -10.64 -19.42 8.86
CA ASN A 261 -10.19 -20.09 10.08
C ASN A 261 -11.01 -19.63 11.30
N ILE A 262 -11.28 -18.33 11.45
CA ILE A 262 -12.11 -17.80 12.54
C ILE A 262 -13.54 -18.37 12.46
N ARG A 263 -14.13 -18.41 11.26
CA ARG A 263 -15.46 -19.01 11.05
C ARG A 263 -15.50 -20.48 11.43
N TYR A 264 -14.46 -21.24 11.09
CA TYR A 264 -14.36 -22.66 11.44
C TYR A 264 -14.30 -22.88 12.96
N LEU A 265 -13.49 -22.08 13.67
CA LEU A 265 -13.40 -22.14 15.14
C LEU A 265 -14.73 -21.78 15.82
N TYR A 266 -15.43 -20.77 15.31
CA TYR A 266 -16.74 -20.37 15.83
C TYR A 266 -17.79 -21.48 15.66
N LYS A 267 -17.82 -22.15 14.49
CA LYS A 267 -18.75 -23.27 14.25
C LYS A 267 -18.49 -24.47 15.14
N ASN A 268 -17.23 -24.72 15.52
CA ASN A 268 -16.84 -25.86 16.33
C ASN A 268 -16.97 -25.62 17.85
N GLY A 269 -17.67 -24.56 18.26
CA GLY A 269 -17.99 -24.32 19.67
C GLY A 269 -16.80 -23.91 20.53
N CYS A 270 -15.66 -23.54 19.93
CA CYS A 270 -14.57 -22.92 20.69
C CYS A 270 -15.05 -21.55 21.17
N ILE A 271 -15.31 -21.42 22.47
CA ILE A 271 -15.63 -20.15 23.11
C ILE A 271 -14.40 -19.26 22.91
N ILE A 272 -14.56 -18.25 22.07
CA ILE A 272 -13.60 -17.15 21.98
C ILE A 272 -13.72 -16.38 23.30
N GLU A 273 -12.94 -16.81 24.28
CA GLU A 273 -12.96 -16.32 25.64
C GLU A 273 -12.59 -14.83 25.61
N ASN A 274 -13.60 -14.00 25.93
CA ASN A 274 -13.58 -12.53 26.03
C ASN A 274 -14.03 -11.72 24.80
N SER A 275 -14.81 -12.27 23.87
CA SER A 275 -15.34 -11.50 22.76
C SER A 275 -16.88 -11.39 22.79
N ARG A 276 -17.36 -10.32 23.45
CA ARG A 276 -18.67 -9.69 23.22
C ARG A 276 -18.76 -9.15 21.77
N ILE A 277 -18.52 -9.97 20.76
CA ILE A 277 -18.58 -9.56 19.34
C ILE A 277 -20.02 -9.55 18.85
N PHE A 278 -20.91 -10.35 19.46
CA PHE A 278 -22.25 -10.59 18.91
C PHE A 278 -23.40 -10.42 19.92
N THR A 279 -23.13 -9.98 21.14
CA THR A 279 -24.17 -9.58 22.08
C THR A 279 -23.69 -8.38 22.87
N LYS A 280 -24.50 -7.33 22.91
CA LYS A 280 -24.44 -6.39 24.02
C LYS A 280 -25.85 -6.11 24.49
N ARG A 281 -25.98 -6.10 25.82
CA ARG A 281 -27.04 -5.47 26.59
C ARG A 281 -27.65 -4.27 25.86
#